data_AF-A0A3A4V6Y5-F1
#
_entry.id   AF-A0A3A4V6Y5-F1
#
_cell.length_a   1.000
_cell.length_b   1.000
_cell.length_c   1.000
_cell.angle_alpha   90.00
_cell.angle_beta   90.00
_cell.angle_gamma   90.00
#
_symmetry.space_group_name_H-M   'P 1'
#
loop_
_entity.id
_entity.type
_entity.pdbx_description
1 polymer ?
#
loop_
_entity_poly.entity_id
_entity_poly.type
_entity_poly.pdbx_seq_one_letter_code
_entity_poly.pdbx_strand_id
1 'polypeptide(L)'
;MDELRKIGKQIYEKYGSSEDGVKKLTQKILADPALIDLAIPLAADQILRTLQTEVRHNLKNPNIDYSPVKISKEYQQKLVAACDKLLMDWPMRNGSKIGDATRPDVLSEAAFYGKLRRANADNELFLNKVAAKLKDDHTTVRNALTEEELISIKKKVWANQMF
;
A
#
# COMPACT_ATOMS: atom_id res chain seq x y z
N MET A 1 -4.67 13.40 -3.50
CA MET A 1 -4.61 12.78 -2.14
C MET A 1 -5.46 13.54 -1.13
N ASP A 2 -5.24 14.84 -0.92
CA ASP A 2 -6.02 15.64 0.05
C ASP A 2 -7.50 15.80 -0.33
N GLU A 3 -7.79 15.83 -1.63
CA GLU A 3 -9.14 15.94 -2.16
C GLU A 3 -10.00 14.70 -1.91
N LEU A 4 -9.46 13.49 -2.12
CA LEU A 4 -10.15 12.23 -1.79
C LEU A 4 -10.36 12.05 -0.29
N ARG A 5 -9.41 12.49 0.55
CA ARG A 5 -9.60 12.50 2.02
C ARG A 5 -10.70 13.46 2.44
N LYS A 6 -10.78 14.63 1.81
CA LYS A 6 -11.85 15.61 2.06
C LYS A 6 -13.22 15.05 1.66
N ILE A 7 -13.33 14.41 0.50
CA ILE A 7 -14.55 13.75 0.03
C ILE A 7 -14.95 12.60 0.97
N GLY A 8 -13.99 11.73 1.33
CA GLY A 8 -14.22 10.63 2.26
C GLY A 8 -14.70 11.11 3.63
N LYS A 9 -14.09 12.17 4.17
CA LYS A 9 -14.51 12.78 5.45
C LYS A 9 -15.93 13.35 5.39
N GLN A 10 -16.27 14.08 4.34
CA GLN A 10 -17.63 14.64 4.15
C GLN A 10 -18.71 13.55 4.05
N ILE A 11 -18.39 12.42 3.40
CA ILE A 11 -19.33 11.31 3.27
C ILE A 11 -19.44 10.54 4.57
N TYR A 12 -18.32 10.32 5.28
CA TYR A 12 -18.34 9.70 6.61
C TYR A 12 -19.13 10.52 7.63
N GLU A 13 -18.98 11.84 7.65
CA GLU A 13 -19.73 12.73 8.55
C GLU A 13 -21.25 12.67 8.30
N LYS A 14 -21.67 12.40 7.06
CA LYS A 14 -23.08 12.40 6.67
C LYS A 14 -23.74 11.01 6.70
N TYR A 15 -22.99 9.96 6.39
CA TYR A 15 -23.52 8.61 6.21
C TYR A 15 -22.88 7.57 7.14
N GLY A 16 -21.86 7.94 7.91
CA GLY A 16 -21.11 7.03 8.77
C GLY A 16 -20.36 5.94 8.00
N SER A 17 -19.91 4.91 8.73
CA SER A 17 -19.33 3.68 8.14
C SER A 17 -20.43 2.69 7.72
N SER A 18 -21.31 3.12 6.82
CA SER A 18 -22.44 2.31 6.33
C SER A 18 -22.30 1.94 4.85
N GLU A 19 -23.03 0.93 4.39
CA GLU A 19 -23.11 0.59 2.96
C GLU A 19 -23.55 1.78 2.10
N ASP A 20 -24.45 2.61 2.60
CA ASP A 20 -24.91 3.82 1.90
C ASP A 20 -23.80 4.87 1.80
N GLY A 21 -22.98 5.03 2.84
CA GLY A 21 -21.78 5.86 2.79
C GLY A 21 -20.78 5.36 1.75
N VAL A 22 -20.56 4.06 1.68
CA VAL A 22 -19.68 3.44 0.67
C VAL A 22 -20.24 3.66 -0.74
N LYS A 23 -21.54 3.41 -0.98
CA LYS A 23 -22.18 3.66 -2.27
C LYS A 23 -22.06 5.12 -2.70
N LYS A 24 -22.26 6.07 -1.78
CA LYS A 24 -22.15 7.51 -2.08
C LYS A 24 -20.72 7.94 -2.38
N LEU A 25 -19.73 7.35 -1.70
CA LEU A 25 -18.32 7.58 -1.99
C LEU A 25 -17.96 7.06 -3.38
N THR A 26 -18.36 5.83 -3.70
CA THR A 26 -18.12 5.21 -5.00
C THR A 26 -18.77 6.00 -6.13
N GLN A 27 -20.04 6.41 -5.98
CA GLN A 27 -20.72 7.24 -6.98
C GLN A 27 -19.99 8.56 -7.25
N LYS A 28 -19.44 9.19 -6.21
CA LYS A 28 -18.76 10.48 -6.32
C LYS A 28 -17.37 10.38 -6.93
N ILE A 29 -16.65 9.28 -6.67
CA ILE A 29 -15.37 8.98 -7.31
C ILE A 29 -15.58 8.63 -8.80
N LEU A 30 -16.60 7.82 -9.11
CA LEU A 30 -16.88 7.41 -10.49
C LEU A 30 -17.44 8.52 -11.40
N ALA A 31 -17.95 9.60 -10.81
CA ALA A 31 -18.47 10.75 -11.55
C ALA A 31 -17.37 11.71 -12.06
N ASP A 32 -16.13 11.55 -11.61
CA ASP A 32 -15.01 12.42 -11.98
C ASP A 32 -13.75 11.58 -12.34
N PRO A 33 -13.36 11.54 -13.63
CA PRO A 33 -12.17 10.81 -14.08
C PRO A 33 -10.88 11.18 -13.32
N ALA A 34 -10.72 12.43 -12.89
CA ALA A 34 -9.54 12.87 -12.14
C ALA A 34 -9.51 12.26 -10.72
N LEU A 35 -10.68 11.95 -10.14
CA LEU A 35 -10.78 11.26 -8.85
C LEU A 35 -10.55 9.75 -8.98
N ILE A 36 -10.89 9.16 -10.12
CA ILE A 36 -10.61 7.73 -10.42
C ILE A 36 -9.11 7.48 -10.40
N ASP A 37 -8.34 8.30 -11.13
CA ASP A 37 -6.87 8.18 -11.21
C ASP A 37 -6.18 8.39 -9.86
N LEU A 38 -6.78 9.20 -8.99
CA LEU A 38 -6.32 9.40 -7.61
C LEU A 38 -6.74 8.27 -6.66
N ALA A 39 -7.87 7.60 -6.92
CA ALA A 39 -8.45 6.60 -6.04
C ALA A 39 -7.86 5.20 -6.24
N ILE A 40 -7.47 4.84 -7.47
CA ILE A 40 -6.82 3.57 -7.80
C ILE A 40 -5.58 3.28 -6.92
N PRO A 41 -4.58 4.19 -6.81
CA PRO A 41 -3.40 3.94 -5.97
C PRO A 41 -3.73 3.86 -4.47
N LEU A 42 -4.77 4.57 -4.02
CA LEU A 42 -5.24 4.51 -2.63
C LEU A 42 -5.98 3.21 -2.31
N ALA A 43 -6.81 2.72 -3.23
CA ALA A 43 -7.50 1.44 -3.09
C ALA A 43 -6.47 0.29 -3.06
N ALA A 44 -5.44 0.34 -3.92
CA ALA A 44 -4.34 -0.61 -3.89
C ALA A 44 -3.56 -0.57 -2.57
N ASP A 45 -3.23 0.63 -2.06
CA ASP A 45 -2.54 0.79 -0.77
C ASP A 45 -3.41 0.30 0.41
N GLN A 46 -4.72 0.53 0.35
CA GLN A 46 -5.66 0.07 1.38
C GLN A 46 -5.82 -1.46 1.36
N ILE A 47 -5.91 -2.09 0.19
CA ILE A 47 -5.94 -3.56 0.04
C ILE A 47 -4.66 -4.17 0.62
N LEU A 48 -3.50 -3.60 0.30
CA LEU A 48 -2.21 -4.02 0.87
C LEU A 48 -2.17 -3.88 2.40
N ARG A 49 -2.72 -2.79 2.96
CA ARG A 49 -2.79 -2.59 4.42
C ARG A 49 -3.75 -3.55 5.10
N THR A 50 -4.89 -3.85 4.48
CA THR A 50 -5.85 -4.84 4.98
C THR A 50 -5.21 -6.21 4.99
N LEU A 51 -4.59 -6.62 3.88
CA LEU A 51 -3.85 -7.88 3.79
C LEU A 51 -2.72 -7.96 4.82
N GLN A 52 -1.94 -6.89 5.01
CA GLN A 52 -0.90 -6.83 6.04
C GLN A 52 -1.46 -6.93 7.46
N THR A 53 -2.60 -6.31 7.72
CA THR A 53 -3.28 -6.37 9.03
C THR A 53 -3.79 -7.77 9.30
N GLU A 54 -4.37 -8.41 8.30
CA GLU A 54 -4.91 -9.76 8.37
C GLU A 54 -3.79 -10.80 8.54
N VAL A 55 -2.69 -10.65 7.78
CA VAL A 55 -1.45 -11.43 7.98
C VAL A 55 -0.90 -11.23 9.39
N ARG A 56 -0.81 -9.99 9.90
CA ARG A 56 -0.32 -9.71 11.27
C ARG A 56 -1.25 -10.24 12.36
N HIS A 57 -2.57 -10.17 12.14
CA HIS A 57 -3.56 -10.69 13.09
C HIS A 57 -3.47 -12.21 13.18
N ASN A 58 -3.33 -12.89 12.04
CA ASN A 58 -3.16 -14.34 11.96
C ASN A 58 -1.82 -14.78 12.57
N LEU A 59 -0.73 -14.06 12.33
CA LEU A 59 0.58 -14.33 12.95
C LEU A 59 0.61 -14.16 14.48
N LYS A 60 -0.32 -13.39 15.07
CA LYS A 60 -0.41 -13.17 16.52
C LYS A 60 -1.28 -14.19 17.27
N ASN A 61 -1.93 -15.13 16.57
CA ASN A 61 -2.77 -16.15 17.19
C ASN A 61 -2.02 -17.52 17.18
N PRO A 62 -1.40 -17.94 18.30
CA PRO A 62 -0.58 -19.17 18.36
C PRO A 62 -1.39 -20.48 18.27
N ASN A 63 -2.72 -20.41 18.18
CA ASN A 63 -3.62 -21.58 18.15
C ASN A 63 -4.28 -21.83 16.78
N ILE A 64 -3.86 -21.14 15.71
CA ILE A 64 -4.28 -21.54 14.37
C ILE A 64 -3.39 -22.71 13.95
N ASP A 65 -3.99 -23.87 13.72
CA ASP A 65 -3.32 -25.01 13.12
C ASP A 65 -2.89 -24.63 11.70
N TYR A 66 -1.61 -24.30 11.54
CA TYR A 66 -0.94 -24.03 10.27
C TYR A 66 -0.56 -25.32 9.53
N SER A 67 -1.10 -26.48 9.92
CA SER A 67 -1.00 -27.69 9.11
C SER A 67 -1.37 -27.30 7.68
N PRO A 68 -0.45 -27.46 6.71
CA PRO A 68 -0.68 -26.99 5.36
C PRO A 68 -1.99 -27.61 4.92
N VAL A 69 -3.01 -26.77 4.69
CA VAL A 69 -4.21 -27.20 3.99
C VAL A 69 -3.67 -27.96 2.80
N LYS A 70 -3.94 -29.26 2.71
CA LYS A 70 -3.52 -30.06 1.55
C LYS A 70 -4.28 -29.50 0.36
N ILE A 71 -3.74 -28.44 -0.23
CA ILE A 71 -4.22 -27.82 -1.44
C ILE A 71 -4.10 -28.92 -2.48
N SER A 72 -5.24 -29.46 -2.92
CA SER A 72 -5.22 -30.54 -3.90
C SER A 72 -4.46 -30.08 -5.15
N LYS A 73 -3.80 -31.00 -5.85
CA LYS A 73 -3.10 -30.66 -7.10
C LYS A 73 -4.02 -29.94 -8.09
N GLU A 74 -5.30 -30.31 -8.13
CA GLU A 74 -6.31 -29.63 -8.94
C GLU A 74 -6.58 -28.19 -8.48
N TYR A 75 -6.63 -27.92 -7.18
CA TYR A 75 -6.83 -26.56 -6.67
C TYR A 75 -5.58 -25.69 -6.88
N GLN A 76 -4.37 -26.25 -6.75
CA GLN A 76 -3.12 -25.58 -7.13
C GLN A 76 -3.09 -25.22 -8.62
N GLN A 77 -3.46 -26.16 -9.50
CA GLN A 77 -3.53 -25.92 -10.94
C GLN A 77 -4.59 -24.87 -11.30
N LYS A 78 -5.74 -24.86 -10.62
CA LYS A 78 -6.76 -23.81 -10.78
C LYS A 78 -6.26 -22.44 -10.32
N LEU A 79 -5.52 -22.37 -9.20
CA LEU A 79 -4.91 -21.14 -8.71
C LEU A 79 -3.83 -20.61 -9.66
N VAL A 80 -2.93 -21.47 -10.14
CA VAL A 80 -1.91 -21.09 -11.12
C VAL A 80 -2.57 -20.60 -12.41
N ALA A 81 -3.56 -21.33 -12.96
CA ALA A 81 -4.28 -20.90 -14.15
C ALA A 81 -5.07 -19.59 -13.94
N ALA A 82 -5.57 -19.33 -12.73
CA ALA A 82 -6.21 -18.07 -12.39
C ALA A 82 -5.17 -16.93 -12.29
N CYS A 83 -4.02 -17.17 -11.68
CA CYS A 83 -2.91 -16.21 -11.63
C CYS A 83 -2.37 -15.90 -13.03
N ASP A 84 -2.23 -16.89 -13.91
CA ASP A 84 -1.77 -16.70 -15.29
C ASP A 84 -2.73 -15.81 -16.10
N LYS A 85 -4.05 -15.98 -15.90
CA LYS A 85 -5.05 -15.08 -16.49
C LYS A 85 -4.97 -13.66 -15.93
N LEU A 86 -4.70 -13.53 -14.63
CA LEU A 86 -4.59 -12.23 -13.95
C LEU A 86 -3.30 -11.48 -14.27
N LEU A 87 -2.24 -12.18 -14.69
CA LEU A 87 -0.98 -11.55 -15.06
C LEU A 87 -1.15 -10.72 -16.33
N MET A 88 -1.78 -11.24 -17.38
CA MET A 88 -2.02 -10.45 -18.61
C MET A 88 -2.96 -9.27 -18.38
N ASP A 89 -3.87 -9.39 -17.42
CA ASP A 89 -4.79 -8.33 -17.01
C ASP A 89 -4.18 -7.34 -16.01
N TRP A 90 -2.89 -7.47 -15.68
CA TRP A 90 -2.23 -6.57 -14.73
C TRP A 90 -2.35 -5.11 -15.19
N PRO A 91 -2.93 -4.21 -14.38
CA PRO A 91 -3.15 -2.83 -14.78
C PRO A 91 -1.84 -2.04 -14.76
N MET A 92 -1.59 -1.30 -15.82
CA MET A 92 -0.46 -0.38 -16.00
C MET A 92 -0.93 1.06 -15.71
N ARG A 93 -0.03 1.92 -15.22
CA ARG A 93 -0.38 3.34 -14.93
C ARG A 93 -0.81 4.18 -16.13
N ASN A 94 -0.49 3.77 -17.34
CA ASN A 94 -0.96 4.42 -18.58
C ASN A 94 -2.42 4.04 -18.93
N GLY A 95 -3.07 3.20 -18.11
CA GLY A 95 -4.44 2.72 -18.31
C GLY A 95 -4.55 1.43 -19.13
N SER A 96 -3.45 0.92 -19.69
CA SER A 96 -3.45 -0.38 -20.39
C SER A 96 -3.32 -1.55 -19.42
N LYS A 97 -3.55 -2.76 -19.93
CA LYS A 97 -3.12 -4.00 -19.27
C LYS A 97 -1.71 -4.36 -19.69
N ILE A 98 -0.98 -5.15 -18.90
CA ILE A 98 0.39 -5.57 -19.26
C ILE A 98 0.41 -6.45 -20.51
N GLY A 99 -0.65 -7.23 -20.75
CA GLY A 99 -0.79 -8.05 -21.95
C GLY A 99 -0.88 -7.22 -23.24
N ASP A 100 -1.36 -5.98 -23.14
CA ASP A 100 -1.46 -5.02 -24.25
C ASP A 100 -0.32 -3.98 -24.23
N ALA A 101 0.59 -4.04 -23.25
CA ALA A 101 1.61 -3.04 -23.03
C ALA A 101 2.81 -3.21 -23.97
N THR A 102 3.37 -2.09 -24.43
CA THR A 102 4.62 -2.09 -25.20
C THR A 102 5.84 -2.17 -24.27
N ARG A 103 7.02 -2.50 -24.83
CA ARG A 103 8.27 -2.49 -24.05
C ARG A 103 8.53 -1.14 -23.35
N PRO A 104 8.37 0.03 -24.00
CA PRO A 104 8.47 1.31 -23.31
C PRO A 104 7.53 1.46 -22.11
N ASP A 105 6.28 1.01 -22.22
CA ASP A 105 5.31 1.06 -21.11
C ASP A 105 5.79 0.24 -19.92
N VAL A 106 6.24 -0.99 -20.17
CA VAL A 106 6.77 -1.90 -19.13
C VAL A 106 8.03 -1.33 -18.48
N LEU A 107 8.95 -0.73 -19.26
CA LEU A 107 10.16 -0.11 -18.71
C LEU A 107 9.85 1.14 -17.87
N SER A 108 8.89 1.96 -18.32
CA SER A 108 8.42 3.12 -17.57
C SER A 108 7.82 2.70 -16.22
N GLU A 109 7.02 1.63 -16.24
CA GLU A 109 6.40 1.06 -15.05
C GLU A 109 7.45 0.47 -14.08
N ALA A 110 8.39 -0.30 -14.61
CA ALA A 110 9.50 -0.84 -13.83
C ALA A 110 10.36 0.27 -13.21
N ALA A 111 10.63 1.36 -13.94
CA ALA A 111 11.36 2.51 -13.42
C ALA A 111 10.58 3.21 -12.30
N PHE A 112 9.26 3.35 -12.43
CA PHE A 112 8.39 3.90 -11.40
C PHE A 112 8.41 3.04 -10.11
N TYR A 113 8.16 1.74 -10.22
CA TYR A 113 8.23 0.84 -9.06
C TYR A 113 9.64 0.75 -8.47
N GLY A 114 10.69 0.87 -9.30
CA GLY A 114 12.06 1.00 -8.84
C GLY A 114 12.27 2.25 -7.97
N LYS A 115 11.66 3.39 -8.32
CA LYS A 115 11.68 4.62 -7.49
C LYS A 115 10.90 4.42 -6.19
N LEU A 116 9.70 3.84 -6.25
CA LEU A 116 8.90 3.55 -5.06
C LEU A 116 9.62 2.61 -4.09
N ARG A 117 10.25 1.55 -4.59
CA ARG A 117 11.03 0.61 -3.78
C ARG A 117 12.16 1.32 -3.02
N ARG A 118 12.90 2.20 -3.71
CA ARG A 118 13.97 3.00 -3.07
C ARG A 118 13.40 3.95 -2.00
N ALA A 119 12.34 4.69 -2.32
CA ALA A 119 11.69 5.58 -1.36
C ALA A 119 11.17 4.83 -0.12
N ASN A 120 10.62 3.62 -0.30
CA ASN A 120 10.17 2.79 0.81
C ASN A 120 11.33 2.26 1.65
N ALA A 121 12.44 1.85 1.03
CA ALA A 121 13.64 1.45 1.74
C ALA A 121 14.22 2.62 2.58
N ASP A 122 14.16 3.85 2.05
CA ASP A 122 14.58 5.04 2.79
C ASP A 122 13.67 5.33 3.98
N ASN A 123 12.36 5.23 3.78
CA ASN A 123 11.40 5.38 4.87
C ASN A 123 11.58 4.29 5.93
N GLU A 124 11.81 3.04 5.54
CA GLU A 124 12.13 1.95 6.46
C GLU A 124 13.38 2.27 7.27
N LEU A 125 14.48 2.68 6.61
CA LEU A 125 15.72 3.01 7.30
C LEU A 125 15.56 4.20 8.24
N PHE A 126 14.82 5.24 7.82
CA PHE A 126 14.47 6.37 8.67
C PHE A 126 13.70 5.92 9.92
N LEU A 127 12.65 5.11 9.74
CA LEU A 127 11.82 4.62 10.83
C LEU A 127 12.63 3.71 11.79
N ASN A 128 13.49 2.85 11.27
CA ASN A 128 14.38 2.03 12.11
C ASN A 128 15.34 2.88 12.93
N LYS A 129 15.90 3.95 12.34
CA LYS A 129 16.76 4.89 13.08
C LYS A 129 15.99 5.69 14.13
N VAL A 130 14.73 6.04 13.88
CA VAL A 130 13.85 6.69 14.86
C VAL A 130 13.49 5.71 15.97
N ALA A 131 13.11 4.48 15.64
CA ALA A 131 12.77 3.43 16.60
C ALA A 131 13.95 3.13 17.55
N ALA A 132 15.18 3.11 17.04
CA ALA A 132 16.39 2.95 17.86
C ALA A 132 16.64 4.08 18.88
N LYS A 133 15.89 5.18 18.81
CA LYS A 133 15.93 6.29 19.78
C LYS A 133 14.82 6.22 20.81
N LEU A 134 13.83 5.35 20.61
CA LEU A 134 12.77 5.12 21.58
C LEU A 134 13.29 4.16 22.66
N LYS A 135 13.06 4.49 23.93
CA LYS A 135 13.59 3.71 25.07
C LYS A 135 12.79 2.43 25.32
N ASP A 136 11.50 2.46 24.97
CA ASP A 136 10.54 1.37 25.15
C ASP A 136 9.39 1.50 24.12
N ASP A 137 8.50 0.51 24.12
CA ASP A 137 7.37 0.40 23.19
C ASP A 137 6.24 1.42 23.44
N HIS A 138 6.31 2.17 24.54
CA HIS A 138 5.26 3.12 24.95
C HIS A 138 5.67 4.59 24.74
N THR A 139 6.97 4.85 24.59
CA THR A 139 7.51 6.18 24.37
C THR A 139 7.15 6.68 22.97
N THR A 140 6.45 7.82 22.90
CA THR A 140 6.13 8.45 21.61
C THR A 140 7.33 9.21 21.04
N VAL A 141 7.42 9.29 19.71
CA VAL A 141 8.50 10.01 19.00
C VAL A 141 8.61 11.46 19.47
N ARG A 142 7.49 12.17 19.65
CA ARG A 142 7.46 13.57 20.10
C ARG A 142 8.07 13.77 21.48
N ASN A 143 8.02 12.74 22.33
CA ASN A 143 8.60 12.78 23.67
C ASN A 143 10.08 12.38 23.70
N ALA A 144 10.53 11.62 22.69
CA ALA A 144 11.90 11.10 22.62
C ALA A 144 12.85 11.95 21.77
N LEU A 145 12.33 12.66 20.76
CA LEU A 145 13.12 13.36 19.75
C LEU A 145 12.53 14.74 19.46
N THR A 146 13.41 15.70 19.20
CA THR A 146 13.01 17.00 18.64
C THR A 146 12.83 16.93 17.13
N GLU A 147 12.24 17.97 16.55
CA GLU A 147 12.07 18.09 15.11
C GLU A 147 13.43 18.19 14.38
N GLU A 148 14.40 18.89 14.96
CA GLU A 148 15.76 19.00 14.43
C GLU A 148 16.46 17.64 14.38
N GLU A 149 16.25 16.79 15.38
CA GLU A 149 16.81 15.44 15.42
C GLU A 149 16.18 14.55 14.34
N LEU A 150 14.85 14.64 14.14
CA LEU A 150 14.17 13.94 13.06
C LEU A 150 14.66 14.38 11.68
N ILE A 151 14.83 15.70 11.46
CA ILE A 151 15.39 16.25 10.23
C ILE A 151 16.83 15.74 10.02
N SER A 152 17.64 15.71 11.08
CA SER A 152 19.02 15.21 11.02
C SER A 152 19.08 13.74 10.64
N ILE A 153 18.23 12.90 11.23
CA ILE A 153 18.12 11.47 10.88
C ILE A 153 17.73 11.33 9.40
N LYS A 154 16.72 12.09 8.95
CA LYS A 154 16.24 12.04 7.57
C LYS A 154 17.31 12.47 6.56
N LYS A 155 18.06 13.54 6.85
CA LYS A 155 19.20 13.97 6.04
C LYS A 155 20.29 12.90 5.93
N LYS A 156 20.58 12.18 7.01
CA LYS A 156 21.58 11.08 6.98
C LYS A 156 21.14 9.89 6.14
N VAL A 157 19.86 9.54 6.17
CA VAL A 157 19.29 8.49 5.31
C VAL A 157 19.47 8.85 3.83
N TRP A 158 19.18 10.10 3.47
CA TRP A 158 19.31 10.57 2.09
C TRP A 158 20.76 10.79 1.64
N ALA A 159 21.66 11.20 2.54
CA ALA A 159 23.07 11.41 2.21
C ALA A 159 23.82 10.11 1.86
N ASN A 160 23.40 8.97 2.43
CA ASN A 160 24.00 7.66 2.15
C ASN A 160 23.72 7.12 0.73
N GLN A 161 22.99 7.86 -0.13
CA GLN A 161 22.69 7.46 -1.51
C GLN A 161 23.49 8.23 -2.59
N MET A 162 24.37 9.16 -2.23
CA MET A 162 25.23 9.86 -3.21
C MET A 162 26.53 9.11 -3.57
N PHE A 163 26.68 7.84 -3.17
CA PHE A 163 27.83 6.99 -3.49
C PHE A 163 27.39 5.67 -4.10
#